data_AF-A0A945Q8X1-F1
#
_entry.id   AF-A0A945Q8X1-F1
#
_cell.length_a   1.000
_cell.length_b   1.000
_cell.length_c   1.000
_cell.angle_alpha   90.00
_cell.angle_beta   90.00
_cell.angle_gamma   90.00
#
_symmetry.space_group_name_H-M   'P 1'
#
loop_
_entity.id
_entity.type
_entity.pdbx_description
1 polymer ?
#
loop_
_entity_poly.entity_id
_entity_poly.type
_entity_poly.pdbx_seq_one_letter_code
_entity_poly.pdbx_strand_id
1 'polypeptide(L)'
;DEIDPSQTGHWGNDATVEEVIHTINHVGHTNVYPAAFSMQPNSSLMSDAMDVARGGQFTSIPNPYPVSAWYHYDDYTCDYECMAIEYMYWAIVSYMGILDDPQTAAGIDNEWEAYNATLLQSMDVLMYALITDPQYKLPLSAPDGNYCLSATSVTKINKNKSLVKITDILGRETPATSNEILFYMYDNGTVEKKIIAE
;
A
#
# COMPACT_ATOMS: atom_id res chain seq x y z
N ASP A 1 5.56 -18.16 5.26
CA ASP A 1 4.41 -17.36 5.70
C ASP A 1 4.81 -15.91 5.68
N GLU A 2 4.18 -15.12 4.82
CA GLU A 2 4.45 -13.68 4.60
C GLU A 2 3.85 -12.78 5.70
N ILE A 3 3.15 -13.39 6.66
CA ILE A 3 2.51 -12.72 7.79
C ILE A 3 2.78 -13.52 9.07
N ASP A 4 3.57 -12.94 9.97
CA ASP A 4 3.81 -13.40 11.34
C ASP A 4 3.10 -12.46 12.33
N PRO A 5 1.98 -12.89 12.93
CA PRO A 5 1.24 -12.09 13.90
C PRO A 5 2.02 -11.70 15.16
N SER A 6 3.19 -12.29 15.40
CA SER A 6 4.08 -11.96 16.51
C SER A 6 5.12 -10.88 16.18
N GLN A 7 5.27 -10.51 14.90
CA GLN A 7 6.25 -9.55 14.39
C GLN A 7 5.58 -8.50 13.50
N THR A 8 4.45 -7.96 13.96
CA THR A 8 3.68 -6.94 13.25
C THR A 8 4.49 -5.65 13.02
N GLY A 9 4.36 -5.05 11.84
CA GLY A 9 5.13 -3.88 11.43
C GLY A 9 6.61 -4.13 11.14
N HIS A 10 7.12 -5.36 11.32
CA HIS A 10 8.48 -5.72 10.92
C HIS A 10 8.51 -6.11 9.44
N TRP A 11 9.39 -5.49 8.66
CA TRP A 11 9.54 -5.78 7.24
C TRP A 11 9.90 -7.25 6.99
N GLY A 12 9.32 -7.86 5.95
CA GLY A 12 9.50 -9.28 5.63
C GLY A 12 8.75 -10.27 6.54
N ASN A 13 8.18 -9.80 7.66
CA ASN A 13 7.32 -10.60 8.54
C ASN A 13 5.86 -10.11 8.55
N ASP A 14 5.58 -8.96 7.93
CA ASP A 14 4.24 -8.39 7.82
C ASP A 14 4.04 -7.76 6.44
N ALA A 15 3.59 -8.57 5.49
CA ALA A 15 3.28 -8.13 4.12
C ALA A 15 2.11 -7.12 4.03
N THR A 16 1.39 -6.85 5.14
CA THR A 16 0.25 -5.92 5.12
C THR A 16 0.67 -4.51 4.68
N VAL A 17 1.85 -4.06 5.10
CA VAL A 17 2.34 -2.72 4.73
C VAL A 17 2.57 -2.62 3.23
N GLU A 18 3.24 -3.62 2.65
CA GLU A 18 3.52 -3.73 1.22
C GLU A 18 2.24 -3.71 0.39
N GLU A 19 1.33 -4.64 0.65
CA GLU A 19 0.11 -4.82 -0.15
C GLU A 19 -0.82 -3.59 -0.09
N VAL A 20 -0.93 -2.96 1.08
CA VAL A 20 -1.74 -1.74 1.24
C VAL A 20 -1.10 -0.55 0.51
N ILE A 21 0.21 -0.37 0.65
CA ILE A 21 0.95 0.72 -0.01
C ILE A 21 0.93 0.52 -1.53
N HIS A 22 1.23 -0.67 -2.03
CA HIS A 22 1.09 -1.03 -3.44
C HIS A 22 -0.31 -0.72 -3.96
N THR A 23 -1.37 -1.10 -3.24
CA THR A 23 -2.75 -0.78 -3.66
C THR A 23 -2.97 0.74 -3.77
N ILE A 24 -2.56 1.51 -2.76
CA ILE A 24 -2.73 2.97 -2.72
C ILE A 24 -1.92 3.65 -3.84
N ASN A 25 -0.71 3.18 -4.10
CA ASN A 25 0.17 3.77 -5.09
C ASN A 25 -0.23 3.35 -6.50
N HIS A 26 -0.34 2.06 -6.76
CA HIS A 26 -0.62 1.49 -8.07
C HIS A 26 -2.02 1.88 -8.58
N VAL A 27 -3.05 1.78 -7.75
CA VAL A 27 -4.43 2.09 -8.18
C VAL A 27 -4.76 3.57 -7.99
N GLY A 28 -4.20 4.21 -6.96
CA GLY A 28 -4.46 5.61 -6.64
C GLY A 28 -3.51 6.58 -7.34
N HIS A 29 -2.26 6.66 -6.86
CA HIS A 29 -1.33 7.73 -7.23
C HIS A 29 -0.94 7.71 -8.71
N THR A 30 -0.76 6.54 -9.32
CA THR A 30 -0.45 6.45 -10.76
C THR A 30 -1.58 7.05 -11.63
N ASN A 31 -2.83 6.94 -11.19
CA ASN A 31 -4.00 7.43 -11.91
C ASN A 31 -4.30 8.91 -11.61
N VAL A 32 -4.12 9.35 -10.37
CA VAL A 32 -4.39 10.73 -9.95
C VAL A 32 -3.27 11.68 -10.41
N TYR A 33 -2.02 11.22 -10.41
CA TYR A 33 -0.84 12.01 -10.74
C TYR A 33 0.06 11.31 -11.78
N PRO A 34 -0.44 11.04 -12.99
CA PRO A 34 0.29 10.24 -13.98
C PRO A 34 1.60 10.88 -14.44
N ALA A 35 1.68 12.21 -14.50
CA ALA A 35 2.93 12.91 -14.83
C ALA A 35 4.04 12.67 -13.78
N ALA A 36 3.67 12.35 -12.55
CA ALA A 36 4.60 12.05 -11.46
C ALA A 36 4.89 10.55 -11.35
N PHE A 37 3.88 9.68 -11.46
CA PHE A 37 3.98 8.25 -11.11
C PHE A 37 3.52 7.26 -12.19
N SER A 38 3.30 7.67 -13.44
CA SER A 38 3.02 6.67 -14.50
C SER A 38 4.19 5.69 -14.62
N MET A 39 3.88 4.41 -14.79
CA MET A 39 4.84 3.32 -14.67
C MET A 39 5.44 2.89 -16.00
N GLN A 40 5.04 3.50 -17.13
CA GLN A 40 5.64 3.19 -18.43
C GLN A 40 7.05 3.80 -18.55
N PRO A 41 7.93 3.26 -19.39
CA PRO A 41 9.21 3.90 -19.69
C PRO A 41 9.03 5.35 -20.20
N ASN A 42 9.83 6.29 -19.69
CA ASN A 42 9.81 7.71 -20.06
C ASN A 42 8.43 8.41 -19.89
N SER A 43 7.61 7.96 -18.96
CA SER A 43 6.23 8.44 -18.82
C SER A 43 6.00 9.39 -17.65
N SER A 44 6.92 9.43 -16.69
CA SER A 44 6.75 10.19 -15.46
C SER A 44 8.08 10.54 -14.78
N LEU A 45 8.01 11.43 -13.79
CA LEU A 45 9.15 11.74 -12.92
C LEU A 45 9.68 10.49 -12.21
N MET A 46 8.81 9.56 -11.82
CA MET A 46 9.19 8.29 -11.19
C MET A 46 9.91 7.36 -12.16
N SER A 47 9.47 7.28 -13.43
CA SER A 47 10.18 6.46 -14.43
C SER A 47 11.58 7.00 -14.70
N ASP A 48 11.73 8.33 -14.74
CA ASP A 48 13.04 8.97 -14.92
C ASP A 48 13.95 8.72 -13.70
N ALA A 49 13.40 8.78 -12.48
CA ALA A 49 14.14 8.50 -11.25
C ALA A 49 14.61 7.03 -11.18
N MET A 50 13.72 6.07 -11.48
CA MET A 50 14.05 4.64 -11.47
C MET A 50 15.18 4.32 -12.47
N ASP A 51 15.18 4.94 -13.65
CA ASP A 51 16.24 4.72 -14.63
C ASP A 51 17.60 5.22 -14.13
N VAL A 52 17.65 6.33 -13.37
CA VAL A 52 18.88 6.75 -12.71
C VAL A 52 19.29 5.75 -11.63
N ALA A 53 18.34 5.29 -10.81
CA ALA A 53 18.59 4.34 -9.73
C ALA A 53 19.15 2.99 -10.19
N ARG A 54 18.79 2.57 -11.41
CA ARG A 54 19.30 1.35 -12.06
C ARG A 54 20.56 1.58 -12.89
N GLY A 55 21.09 2.80 -12.93
CA GLY A 55 22.26 3.17 -13.73
C GLY A 55 22.00 3.25 -15.24
N GLY A 56 20.73 3.32 -15.66
CA GLY A 56 20.30 3.40 -17.05
C GLY A 56 18.86 2.92 -17.24
N GLN A 57 18.31 3.15 -18.44
CA GLN A 57 16.99 2.63 -18.82
C GLN A 57 17.09 1.18 -19.30
N PHE A 58 16.40 0.29 -18.59
CA PHE A 58 16.30 -1.12 -18.94
C PHE A 58 14.84 -1.58 -18.89
N THR A 59 14.33 -2.16 -19.99
CA THR A 59 12.96 -2.70 -20.06
C THR A 59 12.85 -4.11 -19.46
N SER A 60 13.98 -4.72 -19.12
CA SER A 60 14.12 -6.03 -18.48
C SER A 60 15.29 -5.96 -17.50
N ILE A 61 15.33 -6.84 -16.50
CA ILE A 61 16.42 -6.87 -15.51
C ILE A 61 17.79 -7.07 -16.19
N PRO A 62 18.73 -6.11 -16.06
CA PRO A 62 20.08 -6.27 -16.58
C PRO A 62 20.89 -7.25 -15.73
N ASN A 63 21.79 -8.00 -16.37
CA ASN A 63 22.69 -8.92 -15.68
C ASN A 63 24.13 -8.78 -16.25
N PRO A 64 25.06 -8.14 -15.51
CA PRO A 64 24.88 -7.45 -14.22
C PRO A 64 24.24 -6.06 -14.37
N TYR A 65 23.72 -5.51 -13.27
CA TYR A 65 23.45 -4.08 -13.18
C TYR A 65 24.76 -3.25 -13.29
N PRO A 66 24.70 -2.00 -13.78
CA PRO A 66 25.81 -1.07 -13.70
C PRO A 66 26.27 -0.85 -12.25
N VAL A 67 27.58 -0.72 -12.02
CA VAL A 67 28.15 -0.49 -10.66
C VAL A 67 27.75 0.83 -10.01
N SER A 68 27.08 1.71 -10.76
CA SER A 68 26.53 2.99 -10.27
C SER A 68 25.07 2.88 -9.82
N ALA A 69 24.44 1.72 -10.00
CA ALA A 69 23.08 1.47 -9.57
C ALA A 69 23.02 1.25 -8.05
N TRP A 70 21.86 1.53 -7.47
CA TRP A 70 21.51 1.22 -6.08
C TRP A 70 20.17 0.49 -5.96
N TYR A 71 19.48 0.31 -7.09
CA TYR A 71 18.28 -0.51 -7.23
C TYR A 71 18.58 -1.64 -8.22
N HIS A 72 18.58 -2.87 -7.71
CA HIS A 72 19.06 -4.07 -8.37
C HIS A 72 18.01 -5.19 -8.34
N TYR A 73 16.74 -4.84 -8.54
CA TYR A 73 15.63 -5.81 -8.50
C TYR A 73 15.94 -7.06 -9.32
N ASP A 74 15.74 -8.24 -8.75
CA ASP A 74 16.24 -9.52 -9.28
C ASP A 74 15.14 -10.56 -9.60
N ASP A 75 13.86 -10.22 -9.41
CA ASP A 75 12.74 -11.06 -9.86
C ASP A 75 12.53 -10.97 -11.38
N TYR A 76 13.07 -11.95 -12.11
CA TYR A 76 12.95 -12.08 -13.56
C TYR A 76 11.51 -12.26 -14.09
N THR A 77 10.51 -12.44 -13.24
CA THR A 77 9.10 -12.45 -13.65
C THR A 77 8.50 -11.04 -13.71
N CYS A 78 9.17 -10.05 -13.13
CA CYS A 78 8.76 -8.66 -13.06
C CYS A 78 9.14 -7.91 -14.35
N ASP A 79 8.17 -7.19 -14.92
CA ASP A 79 8.39 -6.27 -16.04
C ASP A 79 8.73 -4.85 -15.54
N TYR A 80 8.88 -3.89 -16.46
CA TYR A 80 9.19 -2.51 -16.11
C TYR A 80 8.17 -1.88 -15.16
N GLU A 81 6.87 -2.14 -15.38
CA GLU A 81 5.82 -1.56 -14.56
C GLU A 81 5.85 -2.10 -13.14
N CYS A 82 6.04 -3.41 -13.02
CA CYS A 82 6.26 -4.08 -11.74
C CYS A 82 7.49 -3.50 -11.02
N MET A 83 8.65 -3.35 -11.69
CA MET A 83 9.83 -2.73 -11.06
C MET A 83 9.57 -1.28 -10.62
N ALA A 84 8.75 -0.53 -11.37
CA ALA A 84 8.45 0.86 -11.06
C ALA A 84 7.60 1.01 -9.79
N ILE A 85 6.65 0.10 -9.55
CA ILE A 85 5.83 0.14 -8.33
C ILE A 85 6.61 -0.34 -7.11
N GLU A 86 7.44 -1.36 -7.28
CA GLU A 86 8.35 -1.87 -6.24
C GLU A 86 9.35 -0.80 -5.81
N TYR A 87 9.98 -0.12 -6.78
CA TYR A 87 10.86 1.02 -6.53
C TYR A 87 10.19 2.12 -5.68
N MET A 88 8.93 2.44 -5.98
CA MET A 88 8.16 3.40 -5.19
C MET A 88 7.92 2.91 -3.77
N TYR A 89 7.59 1.64 -3.59
CA TYR A 89 7.43 1.02 -2.28
C TYR A 89 8.73 1.07 -1.47
N TRP A 90 9.85 0.60 -2.02
CA TRP A 90 11.17 0.62 -1.38
C TRP A 90 11.53 2.03 -0.88
N ALA A 91 11.32 3.06 -1.70
CA ALA A 91 11.57 4.45 -1.31
C ALA A 91 10.66 4.91 -0.16
N ILE A 92 9.36 4.58 -0.20
CA ILE A 92 8.40 4.95 0.85
C ILE A 92 8.75 4.28 2.18
N VAL A 93 9.02 2.97 2.20
CA VAL A 93 9.32 2.26 3.45
C VAL A 93 10.71 2.62 4.02
N SER A 94 11.65 2.99 3.15
CA SER A 94 12.92 3.59 3.56
C SER A 94 12.71 4.94 4.26
N TYR A 95 11.83 5.78 3.71
CA TYR A 95 11.48 7.06 4.33
C TYR A 95 10.74 6.88 5.67
N MET A 96 9.86 5.89 5.75
CA MET A 96 9.13 5.53 6.98
C MET A 96 10.06 5.01 8.10
N GLY A 97 11.28 4.60 7.77
CA GLY A 97 12.22 3.98 8.71
C GLY A 97 11.91 2.52 9.01
N ILE A 98 11.07 1.87 8.19
CA ILE A 98 10.68 0.47 8.37
C ILE A 98 11.86 -0.48 8.08
N LEU A 99 12.79 -0.07 7.23
CA LEU A 99 14.00 -0.82 6.88
C LEU A 99 15.23 -0.37 7.69
N ASP A 100 15.10 0.60 8.60
CA ASP A 100 16.22 1.24 9.32
C ASP A 100 16.70 0.44 10.53
N ASP A 101 16.95 -0.85 10.32
CA ASP A 101 17.64 -1.72 11.25
C ASP A 101 18.78 -2.49 10.55
N PRO A 102 19.85 -2.85 11.28
CA PRO A 102 21.03 -3.47 10.66
C PRO A 102 20.77 -4.83 10.01
N GLN A 103 19.82 -5.61 10.52
CA GLN A 103 19.54 -6.95 10.00
C GLN A 103 18.77 -6.85 8.69
N THR A 104 17.73 -6.01 8.64
CA THR A 104 16.98 -5.75 7.41
C THR A 104 17.87 -5.11 6.37
N ALA A 105 18.62 -4.05 6.72
CA ALA A 105 19.51 -3.37 5.79
C ALA A 105 20.55 -4.32 5.14
N ALA A 106 21.12 -5.25 5.92
CA ALA A 106 22.05 -6.25 5.38
C ALA A 106 21.35 -7.34 4.55
N GLY A 107 20.08 -7.62 4.83
CA GLY A 107 19.30 -8.64 4.13
C GLY A 107 18.80 -8.21 2.76
N ILE A 108 18.76 -6.90 2.49
CA ILE A 108 18.24 -6.31 1.24
C ILE A 108 19.34 -5.65 0.39
N ASP A 109 20.60 -5.64 0.85
CA ASP A 109 21.67 -4.85 0.23
C ASP A 109 21.96 -5.22 -1.23
N ASN A 110 21.62 -6.45 -1.62
CA ASN A 110 21.79 -6.98 -2.96
C ASN A 110 20.76 -6.41 -3.95
N GLU A 111 19.62 -5.90 -3.45
CA GLU A 111 18.50 -5.37 -4.25
C GLU A 111 18.30 -3.86 -4.05
N TRP A 112 18.46 -3.35 -2.84
CA TRP A 112 18.19 -1.95 -2.50
C TRP A 112 19.14 -1.42 -1.43
N GLU A 113 19.90 -0.38 -1.79
CA GLU A 113 20.91 0.17 -0.87
C GLU A 113 20.35 1.29 0.03
N ALA A 114 19.31 2.00 -0.38
CA ALA A 114 18.84 3.22 0.29
C ALA A 114 17.87 2.97 1.45
N TYR A 115 18.21 2.09 2.39
CA TYR A 115 17.32 1.54 3.44
C TYR A 115 16.78 2.53 4.50
N ASN A 116 17.19 3.80 4.53
CA ASN A 116 16.62 4.77 5.47
C ASN A 116 16.48 6.17 4.87
N ALA A 117 15.71 7.02 5.53
CA ALA A 117 15.39 8.35 5.03
C ALA A 117 16.63 9.22 4.72
N THR A 118 17.71 9.09 5.50
CA THR A 118 18.94 9.87 5.29
C THR A 118 19.69 9.38 4.06
N LEU A 119 19.85 8.06 3.92
CA LEU A 119 20.54 7.47 2.80
C LEU A 119 19.75 7.70 1.50
N LEU A 120 18.44 7.48 1.54
CA LEU A 120 17.51 7.79 0.45
C LEU A 120 17.64 9.24 -0.01
N GLN A 121 17.64 10.21 0.93
CA GLN A 121 17.79 11.63 0.59
C GLN A 121 19.11 11.94 -0.11
N SER A 122 20.19 11.25 0.26
CA SER A 122 21.53 11.52 -0.29
C SER A 122 21.82 10.78 -1.59
N MET A 123 21.22 9.59 -1.77
CA MET A 123 21.48 8.67 -2.87
C MET A 123 20.46 8.85 -4.00
N ASP A 124 19.17 8.82 -3.66
CA ASP A 124 18.06 8.92 -4.60
C ASP A 124 17.32 10.25 -4.44
N VAL A 125 18.02 11.33 -4.77
CA VAL A 125 17.50 12.69 -4.63
C VAL A 125 16.22 12.94 -5.43
N LEU A 126 16.05 12.25 -6.56
CA LEU A 126 14.89 12.41 -7.44
C LEU A 126 13.66 11.79 -6.81
N MET A 127 13.77 10.53 -6.37
CA MET A 127 12.64 9.85 -5.75
C MET A 127 12.33 10.39 -4.37
N TYR A 128 13.34 10.77 -3.58
CA TYR A 128 13.13 11.45 -2.31
C TYR A 128 12.32 12.75 -2.48
N ALA A 129 12.68 13.59 -3.46
CA ALA A 129 11.94 14.82 -3.74
C ALA A 129 10.50 14.52 -4.17
N LEU A 130 10.30 13.47 -4.97
CA LEU A 130 8.97 13.08 -5.45
C LEU A 130 8.08 12.58 -4.31
N ILE A 131 8.58 11.67 -3.46
CA ILE A 131 7.75 11.08 -2.40
C ILE A 131 7.45 12.06 -1.26
N THR A 132 8.32 13.04 -1.04
CA THR A 132 8.17 14.03 0.04
C THR A 132 7.44 15.29 -0.39
N ASP A 133 7.09 15.44 -1.67
CA ASP A 133 6.31 16.58 -2.14
C ASP A 133 4.87 16.50 -1.58
N PRO A 134 4.45 17.49 -0.75
CA PRO A 134 3.13 17.48 -0.14
C PRO A 134 1.98 17.58 -1.16
N GLN A 135 2.25 17.97 -2.42
CA GLN A 135 1.27 17.97 -3.50
C GLN A 135 0.68 16.58 -3.76
N TYR A 136 1.50 15.53 -3.64
CA TYR A 136 1.10 14.17 -3.99
C TYR A 136 0.43 13.42 -2.85
N LYS A 137 0.45 13.96 -1.62
CA LYS A 137 -0.29 13.44 -0.45
C LYS A 137 0.00 11.97 -0.14
N LEU A 138 1.25 11.55 -0.32
CA LEU A 138 1.68 10.19 -0.04
C LEU A 138 1.58 9.87 1.45
N PRO A 139 1.16 8.65 1.83
CA PRO A 139 1.23 8.19 3.21
C PRO A 139 2.70 7.92 3.56
N LEU A 140 3.28 8.75 4.43
CA LEU A 140 4.69 8.63 4.84
C LEU A 140 4.87 8.31 6.33
N SER A 141 3.79 8.10 7.05
CA SER A 141 3.82 7.66 8.45
C SER A 141 3.74 6.14 8.49
N ALA A 142 4.74 5.50 9.10
CA ALA A 142 4.72 4.06 9.34
C ALA A 142 3.50 3.68 10.21
N PRO A 143 2.86 2.51 9.95
CA PRO A 143 1.96 1.93 10.94
C PRO A 143 2.73 1.59 12.22
N ASP A 144 2.05 1.64 13.36
CA ASP A 144 2.64 1.34 14.67
C ASP A 144 2.73 -0.17 14.98
N GLY A 145 2.32 -1.02 14.03
CA GLY A 145 2.24 -2.48 14.18
C GLY A 145 1.19 -2.95 15.18
N ASN A 146 0.38 -2.08 15.77
CA ASN A 146 -0.61 -2.46 16.78
C ASN A 146 -2.01 -2.59 16.18
N TYR A 147 -2.27 -3.74 15.54
CA TYR A 147 -3.58 -4.06 14.97
C TYR A 147 -4.60 -4.54 16.00
N CYS A 148 -4.18 -4.75 17.24
CA CYS A 148 -5.08 -5.10 18.32
C CYS A 148 -5.85 -3.85 18.74
N LEU A 149 -7.18 -3.90 18.60
CA LEU A 149 -8.03 -2.94 19.29
C LEU A 149 -7.69 -3.01 20.78
N SER A 150 -7.13 -1.93 21.33
CA SER A 150 -7.29 -1.67 22.76
C SER A 150 -8.75 -1.92 23.05
N ALA A 151 -9.07 -2.74 24.05
CA ALA A 151 -10.43 -3.04 24.45
C ALA A 151 -11.11 -1.73 24.85
N THR A 152 -11.54 -0.96 23.85
CA THR A 152 -12.57 0.03 23.97
C THR A 152 -13.69 -0.72 24.62
N SER A 153 -14.33 -0.06 25.57
CA SER A 153 -15.44 -0.59 26.34
C SER A 153 -16.62 -0.82 25.38
N VAL A 154 -16.50 -1.77 24.47
CA VAL A 154 -17.59 -2.40 23.75
C VAL A 154 -18.30 -3.19 24.85
N THR A 155 -19.06 -2.48 25.66
CA THR A 155 -20.16 -3.05 26.40
C THR A 155 -20.91 -3.90 25.40
N LYS A 156 -20.96 -5.22 25.65
CA LYS A 156 -21.71 -6.22 24.88
C LYS A 156 -22.78 -5.53 24.05
N ILE A 157 -22.67 -5.65 22.71
CA ILE A 157 -23.69 -5.22 21.74
C ILE A 157 -25.04 -5.36 22.42
N ASN A 158 -25.70 -4.22 22.64
CA ASN A 158 -26.99 -4.20 23.31
C ASN A 158 -27.86 -5.26 22.62
N LYS A 159 -28.28 -6.30 23.35
CA LYS A 159 -29.10 -7.37 22.76
C LYS A 159 -30.41 -6.80 22.22
N ASN A 160 -30.81 -5.65 22.74
CA ASN A 160 -31.87 -4.83 22.21
C ASN A 160 -31.35 -4.12 20.96
N LYS A 161 -31.96 -4.43 19.82
CA LYS A 161 -31.68 -3.79 18.53
C LYS A 161 -32.91 -2.99 18.11
N SER A 162 -32.71 -1.74 17.72
CA SER A 162 -33.74 -0.93 17.08
C SER A 162 -33.44 -0.79 15.59
N LEU A 163 -34.48 -0.88 14.76
CA LEU A 163 -34.33 -0.75 13.32
C LEU A 163 -33.99 0.70 12.98
N VAL A 164 -32.86 0.93 12.30
CA VAL A 164 -32.42 2.26 11.87
C VAL A 164 -32.91 2.53 10.46
N LYS A 165 -32.64 1.62 9.51
CA LYS A 165 -33.05 1.77 8.11
C LYS A 165 -33.15 0.43 7.39
N ILE A 166 -33.90 0.45 6.29
CA ILE A 166 -34.02 -0.66 5.35
C ILE A 166 -33.46 -0.19 4.00
N THR A 167 -32.56 -0.97 3.42
CA THR A 167 -31.99 -0.67 2.10
C THR A 167 -32.15 -1.83 1.14
N ASP A 168 -32.24 -1.53 -0.15
CA ASP A 168 -32.15 -2.54 -1.21
C ASP A 168 -30.69 -2.98 -1.47
N ILE A 169 -30.49 -3.87 -2.44
CA ILE A 169 -29.15 -4.34 -2.85
C ILE A 169 -28.24 -3.24 -3.43
N LEU A 170 -28.83 -2.11 -3.83
CA LEU A 170 -28.10 -0.94 -4.33
C LEU A 170 -27.86 0.11 -3.22
N GLY A 171 -28.22 -0.19 -1.97
CA GLY A 171 -28.01 0.69 -0.82
C GLY A 171 -29.00 1.85 -0.71
N ARG A 172 -30.09 1.84 -1.49
CA ARG A 172 -31.13 2.89 -1.46
C ARG A 172 -32.12 2.62 -0.34
N GLU A 173 -32.48 3.63 0.44
CA GLU A 173 -33.51 3.49 1.47
C GLU A 173 -34.87 3.23 0.84
N THR A 174 -35.51 2.15 1.27
CA THR A 174 -36.79 1.69 0.70
C THR A 174 -37.70 1.15 1.81
N PRO A 175 -39.03 1.30 1.70
CA PRO A 175 -39.97 0.59 2.56
C PRO A 175 -39.82 -0.95 2.45
N ALA A 176 -40.42 -1.67 3.40
CA ALA A 176 -40.47 -3.14 3.32
C ALA A 176 -41.42 -3.58 2.19
N THR A 177 -40.86 -3.90 1.03
CA THR A 177 -41.55 -4.40 -0.18
C THR A 177 -41.43 -5.93 -0.31
N SER A 178 -42.43 -6.56 -0.93
CA SER A 178 -42.36 -7.99 -1.29
C SER A 178 -41.58 -8.20 -2.59
N ASN A 179 -41.05 -9.41 -2.78
CA ASN A 179 -40.27 -9.88 -3.93
C ASN A 179 -38.93 -9.17 -4.19
N GLU A 180 -38.33 -8.52 -3.18
CA GLU A 180 -36.99 -7.92 -3.25
C GLU A 180 -36.08 -8.40 -2.10
N ILE A 181 -34.76 -8.33 -2.31
CA ILE A 181 -33.77 -8.58 -1.25
C ILE A 181 -33.59 -7.27 -0.48
N LEU A 182 -33.88 -7.32 0.82
CA LEU A 182 -33.81 -6.17 1.71
C LEU A 182 -32.78 -6.40 2.82
N PHE A 183 -32.05 -5.33 3.17
CA PHE A 183 -31.11 -5.29 4.27
C PHE A 183 -31.66 -4.39 5.37
N TYR A 184 -31.91 -4.97 6.55
CA TYR A 184 -32.37 -4.28 7.75
C TYR A 184 -31.16 -3.94 8.60
N MET A 185 -30.84 -2.66 8.73
CA MET A 185 -29.70 -2.18 9.50
C MET A 185 -30.16 -1.71 10.87
N TYR A 186 -29.47 -2.18 11.92
CA TYR A 186 -29.82 -1.90 13.30
C TYR A 186 -28.80 -0.96 13.97
N ASP A 187 -29.24 -0.26 15.00
CA ASP A 187 -28.44 0.70 15.80
C ASP A 187 -27.23 0.07 16.48
N ASN A 188 -27.32 -1.23 16.76
CA ASN A 188 -26.26 -2.02 17.37
C ASN A 188 -25.24 -2.57 16.35
N GLY A 189 -25.32 -2.14 15.08
CA GLY A 189 -24.42 -2.55 13.99
C GLY A 189 -24.74 -3.88 13.33
N THR A 190 -25.77 -4.61 13.80
CA THR A 190 -26.22 -5.83 13.13
C THR A 190 -26.96 -5.51 11.83
N VAL A 191 -26.85 -6.41 10.84
CA VAL A 191 -27.59 -6.33 9.58
C VAL A 191 -28.30 -7.66 9.33
N GLU A 192 -29.61 -7.62 9.03
CA GLU A 192 -30.39 -8.79 8.63
C GLU A 192 -30.78 -8.71 7.15
N LYS A 193 -30.48 -9.77 6.39
CA LYS A 193 -31.02 -9.97 5.04
C LYS A 193 -32.40 -10.61 5.13
N LYS A 194 -33.41 -10.01 4.48
CA LYS A 194 -34.76 -10.57 4.36
C LYS A 194 -35.23 -10.61 2.90
N ILE A 195 -36.02 -11.63 2.60
CA ILE A 195 -36.79 -11.75 1.36
C ILE A 195 -38.23 -11.93 1.81
N ILE A 196 -39.08 -10.97 1.48
CA ILE A 196 -40.51 -11.03 1.78
C ILE A 196 -41.18 -11.60 0.53
N ALA A 197 -41.62 -12.85 0.55
CA ALA A 197 -42.45 -13.44 -0.50
C ALA A 197 -43.93 -13.30 -0.09
N GLU A 198 -44.82 -13.04 -1.06
CA GLU A 198 -46.28 -13.18 -0.87
C GLU A 198 -46.70 -14.65 -0.78
#